data_AF-A0A367Q2H6-F1
#
_entry.id   AF-A0A367Q2H6-F1
#
_cell.length_a   1.000
_cell.length_b   1.000
_cell.length_c   1.000
_cell.angle_alpha   90.00
_cell.angle_beta   90.00
_cell.angle_gamma   90.00
#
_symmetry.space_group_name_H-M   'P 1'
#
loop_
_entity.id
_entity.type
_entity.pdbx_description
1 polymer ?
#
loop_
_entity_poly.entity_id
_entity_poly.type
_entity_poly.pdbx_seq_one_letter_code
_entity_poly.pdbx_strand_id
1 'polypeptide(L)'
;MAESDNPVQPQSQRERWQKERDSLAEAYELQRKKVAELRKASVIETDVSRKFQYEQNLQSAESELKKLDDDLNSIEQKLNSPSIYNYTNISPPGFIFPDKYWETLVDIISQIDPDIRTQACNSTLKDITQDVRGSYPKIEELKKISILKKIFLKDYPFNNKDIPTIIEFAQRLSKYEEVDKSYRYELKEWIECVTRELNIELPNCDESKLAGTAQSYLLIIVIPQGNDKFNLKSELICNFTNINDSPKHINLELESGISASKCSWNEIIDKIYSFIKISRNHLRDYEDYNLTIELFLPLPYLDKSIDLEEIPIGFGEKRAIANEYQFVIRSLERISEQDGHYLSLLHRRWKILTQFLDKKPTLKNFYEKIEQIPPKEKSCYSNFTWETCNLKEFENNWDIKKSLGIQVTCDLPIDKEAKRKFFIALIRSGVPMSLWTRCSAIPNLETEFNEIFIDETEIIADLNNLCESIWKLRRKAHAKQDEDKQNYLGYHLGFICDHPYRIPFSLTNENQRLLEPGQ
;
A
#
# COMPACT_ATOMS: atom_id res chain seq x y z
N MET A 1 49.05 18.88 35.25
CA MET A 1 49.45 17.67 34.50
C MET A 1 48.66 16.51 35.06
N ALA A 2 47.56 16.17 34.40
CA ALA A 2 46.82 14.93 34.58
C ALA A 2 46.05 14.72 33.26
N GLU A 3 46.27 13.57 32.64
CA GLU A 3 45.79 13.16 31.33
C GLU A 3 44.27 13.08 31.28
N SER A 4 43.71 13.49 30.14
CA SER A 4 42.28 13.42 29.83
C SER A 4 42.05 12.20 28.93
N ASP A 5 41.66 11.08 29.54
CA ASP A 5 41.14 9.91 28.82
C ASP A 5 39.74 10.20 28.26
N ASN A 6 39.64 10.37 26.94
CA ASN A 6 38.39 10.27 26.19
C ASN A 6 38.14 8.81 25.77
N PRO A 7 36.91 8.27 25.86
CA PRO A 7 36.59 7.01 25.22
C PRO A 7 36.37 7.25 23.72
N VAL A 8 37.48 7.33 22.99
CA VAL A 8 37.49 7.27 21.52
C VAL A 8 37.12 5.83 21.14
N GLN A 9 35.97 5.62 20.50
CA GLN A 9 35.79 4.39 19.72
C GLN A 9 36.91 4.44 18.66
N PRO A 10 37.89 3.53 18.70
CA PRO A 10 39.20 3.81 18.17
C PRO A 10 39.07 3.98 16.67
N GLN A 11 39.47 5.15 16.16
CA GLN A 11 39.56 5.48 14.72
C GLN A 11 40.09 4.30 13.87
N SER A 12 40.93 3.45 14.50
CA SER A 12 41.39 2.15 14.00
C SER A 12 40.33 1.11 13.59
N GLN A 13 39.11 1.08 14.13
CA GLN A 13 38.11 0.04 13.84
C GLN A 13 37.33 0.35 12.56
N ARG A 14 36.92 1.61 12.39
CA ARG A 14 36.32 2.07 11.14
C ARG A 14 37.32 2.01 9.99
N GLU A 15 38.58 2.38 10.25
CA GLU A 15 39.67 2.21 9.27
C GLU A 15 39.93 0.73 8.91
N ARG A 16 39.76 -0.21 9.86
CA ARG A 16 39.85 -1.65 9.57
C ARG A 16 38.72 -2.10 8.65
N TRP A 17 37.47 -1.74 8.96
CA TRP A 17 36.33 -2.11 8.11
C TRP A 17 36.37 -1.45 6.74
N GLN A 18 36.90 -0.23 6.65
CA GLN A 18 37.12 0.44 5.37
C GLN A 18 38.13 -0.32 4.51
N LYS A 19 39.27 -0.73 5.09
CA LYS A 19 40.27 -1.55 4.39
C LYS A 19 39.72 -2.93 4.00
N GLU A 20 38.90 -3.52 4.87
CA GLU A 20 38.25 -4.81 4.61
C GLU A 20 37.25 -4.70 3.46
N ARG A 21 36.43 -3.65 3.43
CA ARG A 21 35.52 -3.34 2.32
C ARG A 21 36.28 -3.19 1.00
N ASP A 22 37.34 -2.38 1.00
CA ASP A 22 38.12 -2.12 -0.21
C ASP A 22 38.79 -3.42 -0.72
N SER A 23 39.30 -4.26 0.18
CA SER A 23 39.85 -5.58 -0.16
C SER A 23 38.79 -6.53 -0.72
N LEU A 24 37.58 -6.54 -0.17
CA LEU A 24 36.48 -7.38 -0.67
C LEU A 24 35.97 -6.89 -2.03
N ALA A 25 35.92 -5.57 -2.24
CA ALA A 25 35.51 -4.98 -3.52
C ALA A 25 36.50 -5.34 -4.64
N GLU A 26 37.80 -5.34 -4.35
CA GLU A 26 38.82 -5.79 -5.29
C GLU A 26 38.69 -7.28 -5.62
N ALA A 27 38.47 -8.12 -4.59
CA ALA A 27 38.24 -9.56 -4.78
C ALA A 27 36.96 -9.84 -5.60
N TYR A 28 35.89 -9.09 -5.34
CA TYR A 28 34.63 -9.19 -6.07
C TYR A 28 34.81 -8.86 -7.54
N GLU A 29 35.48 -7.75 -7.87
CA GLU A 29 35.74 -7.38 -9.27
C GLU A 29 36.65 -8.38 -10.00
N LEU A 30 37.66 -8.94 -9.31
CA LEU A 30 38.49 -10.00 -9.89
C LEU A 30 37.67 -11.26 -10.19
N GLN A 31 36.81 -11.67 -9.27
CA GLN A 31 35.95 -12.83 -9.44
C GLN A 31 34.90 -12.62 -10.53
N ARG A 32 34.33 -11.42 -10.61
CA ARG A 32 33.39 -11.02 -11.67
C ARG A 32 34.02 -11.13 -13.05
N LYS A 33 35.28 -10.68 -13.20
CA LYS A 33 36.04 -10.85 -14.46
C LYS A 33 36.27 -12.32 -14.81
N LYS A 34 36.63 -13.15 -13.84
CA LYS A 34 36.81 -14.59 -14.02
C LYS A 34 35.52 -15.28 -14.48
N VAL A 35 34.37 -14.94 -13.89
CA VAL A 35 33.05 -15.44 -14.35
C VAL A 35 32.77 -15.03 -15.80
N ALA A 36 33.06 -13.78 -16.17
CA ALA A 36 32.87 -13.31 -17.54
C ALA A 36 33.77 -14.06 -18.56
N GLU A 37 35.03 -14.33 -18.21
CA GLU A 37 35.95 -15.11 -19.04
C GLU A 37 35.51 -16.57 -19.19
N LEU A 38 35.07 -17.21 -18.10
CA LEU A 38 34.54 -18.58 -18.12
C LEU A 38 33.28 -18.70 -18.99
N ARG A 39 32.35 -17.73 -18.91
CA ARG A 39 31.17 -17.69 -19.79
C ARG A 39 31.58 -17.58 -21.26
N LYS A 40 32.54 -16.71 -21.57
CA LYS A 40 33.05 -16.54 -22.94
C LYS A 40 33.71 -17.82 -23.46
N ALA A 41 34.54 -18.46 -22.64
CA ALA A 41 35.20 -19.72 -22.99
C ALA A 41 34.20 -20.88 -23.17
N SER A 42 33.18 -20.96 -22.31
CA SER A 42 32.15 -22.00 -22.39
C SER A 42 31.27 -21.91 -23.64
N VAL A 43 31.06 -20.71 -24.19
CA VAL A 43 30.23 -20.49 -25.39
C VAL A 43 30.95 -20.96 -26.66
N ILE A 44 32.28 -20.83 -26.70
CA ILE A 44 33.11 -21.20 -27.87
C ILE A 44 33.63 -22.63 -27.82
N GLU A 45 33.51 -23.32 -26.68
CA GLU A 45 33.96 -24.70 -26.51
C GLU A 45 32.98 -25.69 -27.17
N THR A 46 33.53 -26.56 -28.01
CA THR A 46 32.77 -27.55 -28.80
C THR A 46 32.97 -28.97 -28.30
N ASP A 47 34.02 -29.21 -27.50
CA ASP A 47 34.24 -30.49 -26.82
C ASP A 47 33.34 -30.63 -25.59
N VAL A 48 32.58 -31.73 -25.52
CA VAL A 48 31.58 -31.98 -24.48
C VAL A 48 32.22 -32.12 -23.10
N SER A 49 33.40 -32.75 -23.01
CA SER A 49 34.08 -32.96 -21.73
C SER A 49 34.62 -31.65 -21.17
N ARG A 50 35.21 -30.80 -22.01
CA ARG A 50 35.70 -29.47 -21.61
C ARG A 50 34.56 -28.52 -21.29
N LYS A 51 33.46 -28.56 -22.04
CA LYS A 51 32.26 -27.76 -21.76
C LYS A 51 31.68 -28.08 -20.39
N PHE A 52 31.59 -29.37 -20.04
CA PHE A 52 31.14 -29.77 -18.69
C PHE A 52 32.09 -29.27 -17.58
N GLN A 53 33.40 -29.28 -17.82
CA GLN A 53 34.37 -28.70 -16.88
C GLN A 53 34.20 -27.18 -16.73
N TYR A 54 33.94 -26.45 -17.82
CA TYR A 54 33.65 -25.02 -17.76
C TYR A 54 32.35 -24.73 -17.01
N GLU A 55 31.30 -25.53 -17.18
CA GLU A 55 30.04 -25.39 -16.44
C GLU A 55 30.24 -25.60 -14.93
N GLN A 56 31.02 -26.60 -14.51
CA GLN A 56 31.35 -26.81 -13.09
C GLN A 56 32.17 -25.64 -12.52
N ASN A 57 33.18 -25.17 -13.27
CA ASN A 57 33.99 -24.03 -12.86
C ASN A 57 33.16 -22.74 -12.77
N LEU A 58 32.19 -22.56 -13.68
CA LEU A 58 31.29 -21.42 -13.68
C LEU A 58 30.37 -21.42 -12.45
N GLN A 59 29.76 -22.56 -12.12
CA GLN A 59 28.91 -22.70 -10.92
C GLN A 59 29.70 -22.41 -9.63
N SER A 60 30.93 -22.92 -9.52
CA SER A 60 31.80 -22.63 -8.38
C SER A 60 32.15 -21.15 -8.31
N ALA A 61 32.48 -20.52 -9.44
CA ALA A 61 32.87 -19.12 -9.48
C ALA A 61 31.71 -18.16 -9.18
N GLU A 62 30.50 -18.47 -9.65
CA GLU A 62 29.27 -17.72 -9.36
C GLU A 62 28.85 -17.84 -7.88
N SER A 63 29.04 -19.02 -7.27
CA SER A 63 28.77 -19.21 -5.84
C SER A 63 29.72 -18.37 -4.97
N GLU A 64 31.00 -18.31 -5.34
CA GLU A 64 32.00 -17.47 -4.67
C GLU A 64 31.73 -15.98 -4.87
N LEU A 65 31.29 -15.57 -6.07
CA LEU A 65 30.90 -14.19 -6.35
C LEU A 65 29.71 -13.74 -5.48
N LYS A 66 28.70 -14.60 -5.31
CA LYS A 66 27.56 -14.34 -4.44
C LYS A 66 27.99 -14.18 -2.97
N LYS A 67 28.90 -15.03 -2.50
CA LYS A 67 29.42 -14.93 -1.14
C LYS A 67 30.14 -13.60 -0.90
N LEU A 68 30.94 -13.14 -1.86
CA LEU A 68 31.63 -11.84 -1.79
C LEU A 68 30.64 -10.67 -1.78
N ASP A 69 29.53 -10.77 -2.51
CA ASP A 69 28.44 -9.78 -2.51
C ASP A 69 27.75 -9.71 -1.13
N ASP A 70 27.43 -10.87 -0.55
CA ASP A 70 26.84 -10.96 0.79
C ASP A 70 27.80 -10.38 1.87
N ASP A 71 29.11 -10.69 1.77
CA ASP A 71 30.14 -10.18 2.68
C ASP A 71 30.32 -8.65 2.55
N LEU A 72 30.30 -8.11 1.32
CA LEU A 72 30.34 -6.66 1.07
C LEU A 72 29.15 -5.95 1.69
N ASN A 73 27.94 -6.45 1.45
CA ASN A 73 26.71 -5.91 2.04
C ASN A 73 26.77 -5.92 3.58
N SER A 74 27.33 -6.98 4.18
CA SER A 74 27.52 -7.05 5.64
C SER A 74 28.48 -5.97 6.17
N ILE A 75 29.57 -5.68 5.45
CA ILE A 75 30.52 -4.64 5.86
C ILE A 75 29.95 -3.24 5.64
N GLU A 76 29.22 -3.00 4.55
CA GLU A 76 28.55 -1.72 4.32
C GLU A 76 27.50 -1.44 5.39
N GLN A 77 26.75 -2.46 5.83
CA GLN A 77 25.87 -2.33 6.98
C GLN A 77 26.64 -1.98 8.27
N LYS A 78 27.82 -2.56 8.52
CA LYS A 78 28.66 -2.22 9.68
C LYS A 78 29.24 -0.79 9.60
N LEU A 79 29.56 -0.31 8.39
CA LEU A 79 30.07 1.05 8.16
C LEU A 79 28.97 2.12 8.22
N ASN A 80 27.73 1.77 7.83
CA ASN A 80 26.58 2.66 7.76
C ASN A 80 25.63 2.55 8.96
N SER A 81 25.80 1.54 9.82
CA SER A 81 25.11 1.52 11.10
C SER A 81 25.61 2.69 11.94
N PRO A 82 24.76 3.69 12.29
CA PRO A 82 25.13 4.65 13.30
C PRO A 82 25.48 3.84 14.53
N SER A 83 26.68 4.07 15.09
CA SER A 83 27.21 3.32 16.22
C SER A 83 26.09 3.17 17.25
N ILE A 84 25.60 1.93 17.40
CA ILE A 84 24.61 1.58 18.40
C ILE A 84 25.34 1.69 19.74
N TYR A 85 25.41 2.91 20.27
CA TYR A 85 25.55 3.08 21.70
C TYR A 85 24.29 2.51 22.30
N ASN A 86 24.47 1.56 23.21
CA ASN A 86 23.44 1.03 24.07
C ASN A 86 22.52 2.16 24.52
N TYR A 87 21.22 1.99 24.25
CA TYR A 87 20.14 2.84 24.75
C TYR A 87 20.13 2.84 26.28
N THR A 88 20.91 3.74 26.83
CA THR A 88 20.60 4.40 28.09
C THR A 88 20.45 5.86 27.74
N ASN A 89 19.27 6.44 28.01
CA ASN A 89 19.01 7.88 27.95
C ASN A 89 19.98 8.61 28.90
N ILE A 90 21.25 8.72 28.51
CA ILE A 90 22.23 9.56 29.16
C ILE A 90 22.22 10.84 28.33
N SER A 91 21.74 11.90 28.97
CA SER A 91 21.82 13.27 28.48
C SER A 91 23.18 13.49 27.80
N PRO A 92 23.25 14.12 26.60
CA PRO A 92 24.50 14.58 26.03
C PRO A 92 25.27 15.32 27.14
N PRO A 93 26.55 14.98 27.40
CA PRO A 93 27.28 15.57 28.50
C PRO A 93 27.39 17.09 28.27
N GLY A 94 26.63 17.85 29.05
CA GLY A 94 26.74 19.32 29.13
C GLY A 94 25.55 20.16 28.62
N PHE A 95 24.52 19.59 27.98
CA PHE A 95 23.35 20.39 27.59
C PHE A 95 22.38 20.55 28.77
N ILE A 96 22.22 21.79 29.24
CA ILE A 96 21.25 22.17 30.26
C ILE A 96 20.24 23.11 29.61
N PHE A 97 18.97 22.71 29.57
CA PHE A 97 17.91 23.57 29.06
C PHE A 97 17.72 24.77 30.00
N PRO A 98 17.89 26.03 29.55
CA PRO A 98 17.85 27.18 30.45
C PRO A 98 16.47 27.40 31.08
N ASP A 99 16.44 27.60 32.41
CA ASP A 99 15.20 27.76 33.18
C ASP A 99 14.33 28.93 32.69
N LYS A 100 14.93 30.01 32.18
CA LYS A 100 14.21 31.16 31.63
C LYS A 100 13.22 30.78 30.52
N TYR A 101 13.57 29.80 29.67
CA TYR A 101 12.71 29.38 28.57
C TYR A 101 11.58 28.48 29.06
N TRP A 102 11.84 27.68 30.10
CA TRP A 102 10.81 26.92 30.78
C TRP A 102 9.78 27.85 31.44
N GLU A 103 10.22 28.90 32.13
CA GLU A 103 9.32 29.87 32.78
C GLU A 103 8.37 30.53 31.76
N THR A 104 8.89 31.02 30.64
CA THR A 104 8.05 31.59 29.57
C THR A 104 7.08 30.57 28.97
N LEU A 105 7.51 29.32 28.78
CA LEU A 105 6.62 28.28 28.27
C LEU A 105 5.50 27.94 29.28
N VAL A 106 5.82 27.90 30.57
CA VAL A 106 4.86 27.63 31.64
C VAL A 106 3.72 28.64 31.63
N ASP A 107 4.01 29.91 31.41
CA ASP A 107 2.98 30.95 31.35
C ASP A 107 1.99 30.69 30.22
N ILE A 108 2.48 30.29 29.04
CA ILE A 108 1.67 29.96 27.86
C ILE A 108 0.85 28.69 28.11
N ILE A 109 1.51 27.59 28.50
CA ILE A 109 0.81 26.31 28.66
C ILE A 109 -0.10 26.30 29.88
N SER A 110 0.07 27.20 30.87
CA SER A 110 -0.85 27.29 32.01
C SER A 110 -2.26 27.69 31.59
N GLN A 111 -2.40 28.38 30.47
CA GLN A 111 -3.68 28.85 29.92
C GLN A 111 -4.36 27.83 29.01
N ILE A 112 -3.67 26.75 28.63
CA ILE A 112 -4.18 25.73 27.71
C ILE A 112 -4.87 24.62 28.50
N ASP A 113 -5.98 24.10 27.97
CA ASP A 113 -6.78 23.06 28.61
C ASP A 113 -5.90 21.87 29.07
N PRO A 114 -6.05 21.40 30.33
CA PRO A 114 -5.28 20.29 30.88
C PRO A 114 -5.33 19.01 30.04
N ASP A 115 -6.46 18.70 29.41
CA ASP A 115 -6.64 17.48 28.65
C ASP A 115 -5.92 17.58 27.29
N ILE A 116 -5.95 18.75 26.64
CA ILE A 116 -5.15 19.01 25.41
C ILE A 116 -3.65 18.91 25.71
N ARG A 117 -3.18 19.48 26.82
CA ARG A 117 -1.76 19.36 27.24
C ARG A 117 -1.36 17.93 27.49
N THR A 118 -2.25 17.16 28.11
CA THR A 118 -2.03 15.74 28.38
C THR A 118 -1.93 14.94 27.07
N GLN A 119 -2.81 15.22 26.10
CA GLN A 119 -2.77 14.59 24.79
C GLN A 119 -1.47 14.91 24.03
N ALA A 120 -1.07 16.19 24.00
CA ALA A 120 0.19 16.60 23.40
C ALA A 120 1.40 15.93 24.08
N CYS A 121 1.39 15.83 25.42
CA CYS A 121 2.46 15.19 26.18
C CYS A 121 2.56 13.69 25.87
N ASN A 122 1.44 12.97 25.86
CA ASN A 122 1.40 11.54 25.52
C ASN A 122 1.91 11.30 24.10
N SER A 123 1.46 12.11 23.15
CA SER A 123 1.92 12.02 21.77
C SER A 123 3.44 12.22 21.70
N THR A 124 4.00 13.25 22.34
CA THR A 124 5.45 13.48 22.38
C THR A 124 6.20 12.28 22.95
N LEU A 125 5.75 11.72 24.07
CA LEU A 125 6.44 10.58 24.72
C LEU A 125 6.33 9.27 23.96
N LYS A 126 5.24 9.06 23.21
CA LYS A 126 5.02 7.87 22.39
C LYS A 126 6.06 7.73 21.28
N ASP A 127 6.52 8.84 20.72
CA ASP A 127 7.55 8.83 19.67
C ASP A 127 8.98 8.67 20.22
N ILE A 128 9.16 8.87 21.53
CA ILE A 128 10.45 8.76 22.22
C ILE A 128 10.65 7.34 22.81
N THR A 129 9.58 6.69 23.26
CA THR A 129 9.66 5.42 23.99
C THR A 129 9.07 4.26 23.19
N GLN A 130 9.89 3.25 22.86
CA GLN A 130 9.43 1.97 22.30
C GLN A 130 8.77 1.05 23.37
N ASP A 131 8.23 1.60 24.46
CA ASP A 131 7.70 0.81 25.56
C ASP A 131 6.28 0.31 25.25
N VAL A 132 6.20 -0.94 24.81
CA VAL A 132 4.98 -1.71 24.51
C VAL A 132 4.11 -1.97 25.77
N ARG A 133 4.55 -1.60 26.98
CA ARG A 133 3.85 -1.90 28.24
C ARG A 133 3.23 -0.71 28.98
N GLY A 134 3.24 0.50 28.41
CA GLY A 134 2.38 1.58 28.90
C GLY A 134 2.75 2.12 30.28
N SER A 135 4.03 2.27 30.58
CA SER A 135 4.53 2.92 31.80
C SER A 135 4.42 4.46 31.72
N TYR A 136 3.29 4.99 31.25
CA TYR A 136 3.05 6.43 31.25
C TYR A 136 2.76 6.93 32.68
N PRO A 137 3.19 8.14 33.06
CA PRO A 137 2.71 8.77 34.29
C PRO A 137 1.18 8.78 34.27
N LYS A 138 0.53 8.51 35.42
CA LYS A 138 -0.94 8.48 35.46
C LYS A 138 -1.50 9.79 34.91
N ILE A 139 -2.52 9.73 34.07
CA ILE A 139 -3.17 10.88 33.40
C ILE A 139 -3.56 11.99 34.41
N GLU A 140 -3.94 11.59 35.62
CA GLU A 140 -4.29 12.48 36.74
C GLU A 140 -3.09 13.27 37.30
N GLU A 141 -1.88 12.74 37.16
CA GLU A 141 -0.62 13.38 37.57
C GLU A 141 -0.13 14.38 36.50
N LEU A 142 -0.42 14.15 35.22
CA LEU A 142 -0.02 15.02 34.09
C LEU A 142 -0.72 16.39 34.07
N LYS A 143 -1.77 16.57 34.87
CA LYS A 143 -2.45 17.87 35.04
C LYS A 143 -1.59 18.90 35.79
N LYS A 144 -0.50 18.48 36.45
CA LYS A 144 0.45 19.38 37.12
C LYS A 144 1.61 19.74 36.20
N ILE A 145 1.76 21.02 35.88
CA ILE A 145 2.81 21.53 34.99
C ILE A 145 4.23 21.21 35.50
N SER A 146 4.43 21.14 36.82
CA SER A 146 5.71 20.74 37.42
C SER A 146 6.16 19.33 37.04
N ILE A 147 5.22 18.44 36.70
CA ILE A 147 5.51 17.08 36.23
C ILE A 147 6.01 17.12 34.78
N LEU A 148 5.48 18.00 33.93
CA LEU A 148 5.98 18.20 32.56
C LEU A 148 7.45 18.65 32.56
N LYS A 149 7.87 19.49 33.52
CA LYS A 149 9.28 19.88 33.69
C LYS A 149 10.18 18.67 33.90
N LYS A 150 9.77 17.80 34.83
CA LYS A 150 10.51 16.59 35.16
C LYS A 150 10.57 15.64 33.95
N ILE A 151 9.45 15.44 33.28
CA ILE A 151 9.35 14.56 32.11
C ILE A 151 10.29 15.04 30.99
N PHE A 152 10.13 16.28 30.54
CA PHE A 152 10.82 16.75 29.32
C PHE A 152 12.22 17.31 29.56
N LEU A 153 12.60 17.66 30.78
CA LEU A 153 13.94 18.19 31.07
C LEU A 153 14.84 17.20 31.82
N LYS A 154 14.28 16.13 32.40
CA LYS A 154 15.04 15.17 33.22
C LYS A 154 14.86 13.73 32.78
N ASP A 155 13.62 13.26 32.65
CA ASP A 155 13.36 11.84 32.39
C ASP A 155 13.54 11.50 30.88
N TYR A 156 13.15 12.43 30.00
CA TYR A 156 13.26 12.34 28.54
C TYR A 156 13.73 13.68 27.95
N PRO A 157 14.97 14.10 28.18
CA PRO A 157 15.44 15.43 27.75
C PRO A 157 15.54 15.59 26.23
N PHE A 158 15.75 14.49 25.48
CA PHE A 158 15.92 14.50 24.03
C PHE A 158 15.14 13.36 23.36
N ASN A 159 14.75 13.57 22.10
CA ASN A 159 14.17 12.52 21.25
C ASN A 159 15.25 11.75 20.47
N ASN A 160 14.83 10.81 19.63
CA ASN A 160 15.72 9.98 18.79
C ASN A 160 16.49 10.75 17.70
N LYS A 161 16.25 12.06 17.55
CA LYS A 161 16.96 12.96 16.62
C LYS A 161 17.79 14.01 17.37
N ASP A 162 18.08 13.80 18.65
CA ASP A 162 18.82 14.72 19.53
C ASP A 162 18.16 16.11 19.69
N ILE A 163 16.84 16.21 19.51
CA ILE A 163 16.09 17.46 19.71
C ILE A 163 15.50 17.47 21.12
N PRO A 164 15.58 18.61 21.85
CA PRO A 164 14.92 18.74 23.15
C PRO A 164 13.42 18.46 23.05
N THR A 165 12.96 17.47 23.81
CA THR A 165 11.56 16.99 23.76
C THR A 165 10.56 18.05 24.18
N ILE A 166 10.99 19.02 25.00
CA ILE A 166 10.19 20.18 25.39
C ILE A 166 9.82 21.06 24.20
N ILE A 167 10.71 21.17 23.20
CA ILE A 167 10.47 21.94 21.98
C ILE A 167 9.48 21.19 21.09
N GLU A 168 9.64 19.88 20.96
CA GLU A 168 8.71 19.01 20.23
C GLU A 168 7.30 19.01 20.86
N PHE A 169 7.22 19.00 22.19
CA PHE A 169 5.97 19.17 22.92
C PHE A 169 5.29 20.51 22.59
N ALA A 170 6.02 21.62 22.69
CA ALA A 170 5.48 22.95 22.36
C ALA A 170 5.03 23.02 20.88
N GLN A 171 5.80 22.42 19.97
CA GLN A 171 5.48 22.38 18.54
C GLN A 171 4.19 21.62 18.27
N ARG A 172 3.99 20.44 18.87
CA ARG A 172 2.74 19.69 18.76
C ARG A 172 1.58 20.45 19.34
N LEU A 173 1.75 21.02 20.53
CA LEU A 173 0.71 21.79 21.19
C LEU A 173 0.23 22.98 20.35
N SER A 174 1.15 23.64 19.63
CA SER A 174 0.83 24.75 18.70
C SER A 174 -0.01 24.35 17.48
N LYS A 175 -0.12 23.04 17.18
CA LYS A 175 -0.82 22.49 16.01
C LYS A 175 -2.24 22.02 16.29
N TYR A 176 -2.62 21.80 17.56
CA TYR A 176 -3.99 21.41 17.91
C TYR A 176 -4.98 22.53 17.58
N GLU A 177 -6.06 22.20 16.87
CA GLU A 177 -7.07 23.19 16.45
C GLU A 177 -7.86 23.73 17.64
N GLU A 178 -7.99 22.92 18.68
CA GLU A 178 -8.67 23.20 19.94
C GLU A 178 -7.91 24.20 20.82
N VAL A 179 -6.64 24.48 20.51
CA VAL A 179 -5.86 25.54 21.17
C VAL A 179 -6.21 26.89 20.55
N ASP A 180 -6.55 27.86 21.40
CA ASP A 180 -6.87 29.21 20.97
C ASP A 180 -5.77 29.78 20.06
N LYS A 181 -6.19 30.51 19.03
CA LYS A 181 -5.30 31.05 18.00
C LYS A 181 -4.21 31.95 18.60
N SER A 182 -4.50 32.68 19.67
CA SER A 182 -3.53 33.52 20.38
C SER A 182 -2.41 32.68 21.01
N TYR A 183 -2.74 31.62 21.76
CA TYR A 183 -1.75 30.73 22.36
C TYR A 183 -0.97 29.92 21.33
N ARG A 184 -1.59 29.54 20.20
CA ARG A 184 -0.85 28.92 19.09
C ARG A 184 0.21 29.84 18.51
N TYR A 185 -0.09 31.14 18.43
CA TYR A 185 0.88 32.15 17.97
C TYR A 185 2.01 32.33 18.98
N GLU A 186 1.68 32.47 20.28
CA GLU A 186 2.68 32.57 21.36
C GLU A 186 3.59 31.34 21.43
N LEU A 187 3.05 30.13 21.26
CA LEU A 187 3.85 28.90 21.19
C LEU A 187 4.81 28.91 20.01
N LYS A 188 4.37 29.36 18.83
CA LYS A 188 5.24 29.45 17.63
C LYS A 188 6.36 30.46 17.83
N GLU A 189 6.06 31.65 18.34
CA GLU A 189 7.09 32.65 18.66
C GLU A 189 8.08 32.12 19.71
N TRP A 190 7.58 31.41 20.73
CA TRP A 190 8.44 30.78 21.74
C TRP A 190 9.37 29.74 21.10
N ILE A 191 8.86 28.86 20.24
CA ILE A 191 9.65 27.83 19.54
C ILE A 191 10.75 28.49 18.70
N GLU A 192 10.39 29.47 17.86
CA GLU A 192 11.33 30.19 16.99
C GLU A 192 12.41 30.94 17.77
N CYS A 193 12.04 31.50 18.94
CA CYS A 193 12.99 32.15 19.83
C CYS A 193 13.98 31.15 20.43
N VAL A 194 13.49 30.05 20.99
CA VAL A 194 14.31 29.05 21.67
C VAL A 194 15.24 28.33 20.70
N THR A 195 14.76 27.95 19.51
CA THR A 195 15.57 27.22 18.52
C THR A 195 16.68 28.10 17.94
N ARG A 196 16.39 29.37 17.69
CA ARG A 196 17.38 30.35 17.24
C ARG A 196 18.45 30.62 18.29
N GLU A 197 18.06 30.83 19.55
CA GLU A 197 19.00 31.17 20.62
C GLU A 197 19.85 29.96 21.07
N LEU A 198 19.31 28.74 20.97
CA LEU A 198 20.02 27.51 21.30
C LEU A 198 20.69 26.84 20.09
N ASN A 199 20.61 27.46 18.90
CA ASN A 199 21.13 26.94 17.63
C ASN A 199 20.68 25.49 17.34
N ILE A 200 19.38 25.24 17.50
CA ILE A 200 18.74 23.95 17.27
C ILE A 200 18.09 23.95 15.89
N GLU A 201 18.54 23.05 15.02
CA GLU A 201 17.88 22.82 13.74
C GLU A 201 16.64 21.96 13.97
N LEU A 202 15.45 22.55 13.77
CA LEU A 202 14.23 21.77 13.76
C LEU A 202 14.14 21.00 12.44
N PRO A 203 13.93 19.67 12.44
CA PRO A 203 13.45 19.00 11.26
C PRO A 203 12.13 19.66 10.87
N ASN A 204 11.91 19.86 9.57
CA ASN A 204 10.56 20.07 9.06
C ASN A 204 9.74 18.89 9.57
N CYS A 205 8.96 19.09 10.64
CA CYS A 205 7.94 18.14 11.02
C CYS A 205 6.92 18.20 9.89
N ASP A 206 7.05 17.29 8.94
CA ASP A 206 6.17 17.12 7.81
C ASP A 206 4.74 17.42 8.23
N GLU A 207 4.11 18.33 7.51
CA GLU A 207 2.70 18.70 7.65
C GLU A 207 1.76 17.51 7.36
N SER A 208 2.29 16.29 7.11
CA SER A 208 1.55 15.14 6.60
C SER A 208 0.97 14.19 7.64
N LYS A 209 1.20 14.38 8.95
CA LYS A 209 0.36 13.75 9.99
C LYS A 209 -0.87 14.62 10.25
N LEU A 210 -1.59 14.97 9.19
CA LEU A 210 -2.90 15.60 9.28
C LEU A 210 -3.88 14.58 9.88
N ALA A 211 -4.65 15.02 10.88
CA ALA A 211 -5.83 14.32 11.34
C ALA A 211 -6.76 14.07 10.13
N GLY A 212 -6.91 12.80 9.75
CA GLY A 212 -7.72 12.38 8.62
C GLY A 212 -7.55 10.88 8.33
N THR A 213 -8.61 10.22 7.90
CA THR A 213 -8.59 8.79 7.54
C THR A 213 -7.71 8.58 6.30
N ALA A 214 -6.61 7.84 6.44
CA ALA A 214 -5.71 7.58 5.32
C ALA A 214 -6.32 6.59 4.32
N GLN A 215 -6.46 6.98 3.05
CA GLN A 215 -6.89 6.06 1.99
C GLN A 215 -5.69 5.23 1.52
N SER A 216 -5.74 3.92 1.69
CA SER A 216 -4.64 3.00 1.38
C SER A 216 -5.10 1.88 0.47
N TYR A 217 -4.19 1.36 -0.37
CA TYR A 217 -4.48 0.30 -1.33
C TYR A 217 -3.50 -0.84 -1.19
N LEU A 218 -3.99 -2.06 -0.99
CA LEU A 218 -3.22 -3.29 -1.09
C LEU A 218 -3.43 -3.91 -2.46
N LEU A 219 -2.42 -3.78 -3.32
CA LEU A 219 -2.40 -4.37 -4.65
C LEU A 219 -1.82 -5.77 -4.56
N ILE A 220 -2.52 -6.77 -5.07
CA ILE A 220 -2.08 -8.18 -5.05
C ILE A 220 -2.15 -8.76 -6.45
N ILE A 221 -1.04 -9.30 -6.93
CA ILE A 221 -0.91 -9.89 -8.26
C ILE A 221 -0.89 -11.40 -8.15
N VAL A 222 -1.74 -12.08 -8.89
CA VAL A 222 -1.81 -13.54 -8.94
C VAL A 222 -1.19 -14.05 -10.23
N ILE A 223 0.06 -14.52 -10.18
CA ILE A 223 0.79 -14.97 -11.37
C ILE A 223 0.70 -16.50 -11.48
N PRO A 224 0.08 -17.06 -12.53
CA PRO A 224 0.01 -18.50 -12.71
C PRO A 224 1.41 -19.08 -13.03
N GLN A 225 1.74 -20.24 -12.44
CA GLN A 225 3.00 -20.96 -12.63
C GLN A 225 2.80 -22.37 -13.22
N GLY A 226 1.56 -22.75 -13.53
CA GLY A 226 1.18 -24.08 -13.99
C GLY A 226 -0.15 -24.52 -13.37
N ASN A 227 -0.47 -25.82 -13.45
CA ASN A 227 -1.71 -26.37 -12.92
C ASN A 227 -1.85 -26.10 -11.42
N ASP A 228 -2.85 -25.27 -11.08
CA ASP A 228 -3.23 -24.91 -9.70
C ASP A 228 -2.05 -24.44 -8.83
N LYS A 229 -1.08 -23.76 -9.45
CA LYS A 229 0.07 -23.17 -8.75
C LYS A 229 0.19 -21.72 -9.14
N PHE A 230 0.25 -20.87 -8.13
CA PHE A 230 0.30 -19.43 -8.25
C PHE A 230 1.48 -18.89 -7.49
N ASN A 231 2.02 -17.78 -7.99
CA ASN A 231 2.96 -16.95 -7.28
C ASN A 231 2.27 -15.62 -7.01
N LEU A 232 2.16 -15.24 -5.74
CA LEU A 232 1.57 -13.97 -5.37
C LEU A 232 2.64 -12.92 -5.12
N LYS A 233 2.39 -11.73 -5.66
CA LYS A 233 3.15 -10.53 -5.35
C LYS A 233 2.25 -9.45 -4.77
N SER A 234 2.78 -8.56 -3.94
CA SER A 234 1.97 -7.56 -3.26
C SER A 234 2.67 -6.22 -3.08
N GLU A 235 1.86 -5.17 -3.07
CA GLU A 235 2.33 -3.81 -2.92
C GLU A 235 1.30 -3.02 -2.10
N LEU A 236 1.77 -2.32 -1.07
CA LEU A 236 0.95 -1.41 -0.30
C LEU A 236 1.23 0.03 -0.73
N ILE A 237 0.17 0.74 -1.10
CA ILE A 237 0.18 2.18 -1.32
C ILE A 237 -0.42 2.85 -0.09
N CYS A 238 0.39 3.60 0.65
CA CYS A 238 -0.05 4.31 1.86
C CYS A 238 -0.51 5.73 1.50
N ASN A 239 -1.63 6.15 2.08
CA ASN A 239 -2.14 7.52 2.00
C ASN A 239 -2.17 8.10 0.57
N PHE A 240 -2.87 7.40 -0.32
CA PHE A 240 -3.06 7.82 -1.70
C PHE A 240 -4.02 9.02 -1.75
N THR A 241 -3.46 10.23 -1.80
CA THR A 241 -4.19 11.47 -2.06
C THR A 241 -4.04 11.85 -3.54
N ASN A 242 -5.10 12.38 -4.15
CA ASN A 242 -5.17 12.61 -5.60
C ASN A 242 -4.31 13.80 -6.09
N ILE A 243 -3.55 14.48 -5.23
CA ILE A 243 -2.96 15.77 -5.56
C ILE A 243 -1.59 15.93 -4.87
N ASN A 244 -0.53 15.77 -5.66
CA ASN A 244 0.84 16.29 -5.45
C ASN A 244 1.85 15.57 -4.54
N ASP A 245 1.49 14.57 -3.75
CA ASP A 245 2.50 13.73 -3.06
C ASP A 245 2.76 12.44 -3.82
N SER A 246 4.03 12.06 -4.00
CA SER A 246 4.39 10.72 -4.46
C SER A 246 3.96 9.73 -3.36
N PRO A 247 2.90 8.92 -3.57
CA PRO A 247 2.39 8.08 -2.49
C PRO A 247 3.48 7.09 -2.07
N LYS A 248 3.55 6.76 -0.78
CA LYS A 248 4.56 5.81 -0.30
C LYS A 248 4.15 4.41 -0.73
N HIS A 249 4.98 3.80 -1.56
CA HIS A 249 4.79 2.43 -2.00
C HIS A 249 5.73 1.48 -1.25
N ILE A 250 5.18 0.37 -0.76
CA ILE A 250 5.90 -0.62 0.04
C ILE A 250 5.73 -1.98 -0.62
N ASN A 251 6.84 -2.59 -1.03
CA ASN A 251 6.86 -3.96 -1.51
C ASN A 251 6.87 -4.90 -0.30
N LEU A 252 5.77 -5.63 -0.08
CA LEU A 252 5.62 -6.39 1.15
C LEU A 252 6.49 -7.65 1.16
N GLU A 253 6.82 -8.23 0.00
CA GLU A 253 7.73 -9.38 -0.09
C GLU A 253 9.16 -9.04 0.36
N LEU A 254 9.65 -7.85 0.00
CA LEU A 254 11.01 -7.40 0.34
C LEU A 254 11.14 -7.06 1.82
N GLU A 255 10.15 -6.37 2.41
CA GLU A 255 10.23 -5.95 3.81
C GLU A 255 9.93 -7.07 4.81
N SER A 256 9.11 -8.06 4.42
CA SER A 256 8.75 -9.17 5.32
C SER A 256 9.72 -10.35 5.29
N GLY A 257 10.70 -10.35 4.37
CA GLY A 257 11.56 -11.52 4.11
C GLY A 257 10.79 -12.72 3.53
N ILE A 258 9.53 -12.53 3.14
CA ILE A 258 8.69 -13.55 2.52
C ILE A 258 9.03 -13.59 1.03
N SER A 259 9.83 -14.58 0.63
CA SER A 259 10.02 -14.86 -0.80
C SER A 259 8.66 -15.10 -1.47
N ALA A 260 8.52 -14.63 -2.71
CA ALA A 260 7.29 -14.67 -3.50
C ALA A 260 6.45 -15.92 -3.20
N SER A 261 5.23 -15.70 -2.67
CA SER A 261 4.52 -16.75 -1.95
C SER A 261 3.85 -17.68 -2.95
N LYS A 262 4.50 -18.82 -3.21
CA LYS A 262 3.92 -19.90 -3.98
C LYS A 262 2.74 -20.50 -3.19
N CYS A 263 1.60 -20.67 -3.84
CA CYS A 263 0.41 -21.29 -3.25
C CYS A 263 -0.45 -21.99 -4.32
N SER A 264 -1.35 -22.86 -3.86
CA SER A 264 -2.48 -23.35 -4.67
C SER A 264 -3.65 -22.38 -4.66
N TRP A 265 -4.68 -22.61 -5.49
CA TRP A 265 -5.89 -21.77 -5.46
C TRP A 265 -6.56 -21.82 -4.09
N ASN A 266 -6.63 -22.99 -3.46
CA ASN A 266 -7.29 -23.15 -2.15
C ASN A 266 -6.57 -22.42 -1.01
N GLU A 267 -5.29 -22.10 -1.19
CA GLU A 267 -4.46 -21.39 -0.20
C GLU A 267 -4.41 -19.88 -0.49
N ILE A 268 -5.02 -19.42 -1.58
CA ILE A 268 -4.85 -18.04 -2.06
C ILE A 268 -5.38 -17.02 -1.06
N ILE A 269 -6.51 -17.31 -0.42
CA ILE A 269 -7.13 -16.41 0.56
C ILE A 269 -6.29 -16.28 1.84
N ASP A 270 -5.66 -17.38 2.27
CA ASP A 270 -4.74 -17.35 3.42
C ASP A 270 -3.52 -16.49 3.13
N LYS A 271 -3.03 -16.52 1.88
CA LYS A 271 -1.94 -15.64 1.44
C LYS A 271 -2.38 -14.19 1.36
N ILE A 272 -3.53 -13.90 0.77
CA ILE A 272 -4.11 -12.55 0.75
C ILE A 272 -4.25 -12.02 2.19
N TYR A 273 -4.75 -12.84 3.11
CA TYR A 273 -4.88 -12.48 4.51
C TYR A 273 -3.54 -12.21 5.20
N SER A 274 -2.49 -12.96 4.84
CA SER A 274 -1.14 -12.68 5.35
C SER A 274 -0.63 -11.30 4.90
N PHE A 275 -0.89 -10.89 3.65
CA PHE A 275 -0.54 -9.55 3.18
C PHE A 275 -1.35 -8.47 3.87
N ILE A 276 -2.66 -8.69 4.08
CA ILE A 276 -3.52 -7.78 4.85
C ILE A 276 -2.93 -7.55 6.25
N LYS A 277 -2.48 -8.60 6.95
CA LYS A 277 -1.85 -8.46 8.27
C LYS A 277 -0.59 -7.61 8.24
N ILE A 278 0.25 -7.81 7.24
CA ILE A 278 1.49 -7.02 7.06
C ILE A 278 1.11 -5.57 6.77
N SER A 279 0.17 -5.32 5.86
CA SER A 279 -0.30 -3.97 5.54
C SER A 279 -0.85 -3.24 6.75
N ARG A 280 -1.68 -3.90 7.57
CA ARG A 280 -2.19 -3.35 8.82
C ARG A 280 -1.08 -2.91 9.77
N ASN A 281 0.06 -3.62 9.79
CA ASN A 281 1.21 -3.24 10.62
C ASN A 281 1.86 -1.95 10.13
N HIS A 282 2.02 -1.77 8.82
CA HIS A 282 2.52 -0.52 8.24
C HIS A 282 1.55 0.65 8.43
N LEU A 283 0.26 0.35 8.53
CA LEU A 283 -0.77 1.36 8.71
C LEU A 283 -1.07 1.70 10.19
N ARG A 284 -0.37 1.08 11.16
CA ARG A 284 -0.57 1.32 12.61
C ARG A 284 -0.29 2.75 13.05
N ASP A 285 0.53 3.46 12.30
CA ASP A 285 0.91 4.84 12.60
C ASP A 285 -0.18 5.84 12.21
N TYR A 286 -1.17 5.43 11.43
CA TYR A 286 -2.36 6.22 11.12
C TYR A 286 -3.41 6.01 12.21
N GLU A 287 -4.04 7.11 12.66
CA GLU A 287 -5.12 7.08 13.65
C GLU A 287 -6.35 6.33 13.12
N ASP A 288 -6.65 6.54 11.84
CA ASP A 288 -7.68 5.82 11.09
C ASP A 288 -7.22 5.61 9.63
N TYR A 289 -7.63 4.50 9.02
CA TYR A 289 -7.34 4.21 7.62
C TYR A 289 -8.42 3.36 6.95
N ASN A 290 -8.63 3.65 5.67
CA ASN A 290 -9.44 2.84 4.78
C ASN A 290 -8.53 2.02 3.87
N LEU A 291 -8.56 0.69 4.01
CA LEU A 291 -7.78 -0.21 3.16
C LEU A 291 -8.66 -0.82 2.07
N THR A 292 -8.37 -0.49 0.82
CA THR A 292 -8.96 -1.13 -0.36
C THR A 292 -8.04 -2.25 -0.85
N ILE A 293 -8.59 -3.43 -1.12
CA ILE A 293 -7.86 -4.57 -1.67
C ILE A 293 -8.14 -4.64 -3.17
N GLU A 294 -7.09 -4.63 -3.97
CA GLU A 294 -7.18 -4.76 -5.42
C GLU A 294 -6.42 -5.99 -5.89
N LEU A 295 -7.17 -6.95 -6.44
CA LEU A 295 -6.63 -8.25 -6.85
C LEU A 295 -6.54 -8.35 -8.37
N PHE A 296 -5.32 -8.42 -8.90
CA PHE A 296 -5.03 -8.62 -10.31
C PHE A 296 -5.08 -10.12 -10.61
N LEU A 297 -6.19 -10.55 -11.19
CA LEU A 297 -6.47 -11.95 -11.49
C LEU A 297 -6.24 -12.26 -12.98
N PRO A 298 -5.69 -13.45 -13.30
CA PRO A 298 -5.65 -13.94 -14.66
C PRO A 298 -7.05 -14.32 -15.16
N LEU A 299 -7.25 -14.19 -16.46
CA LEU A 299 -8.50 -14.37 -17.20
C LEU A 299 -9.34 -15.58 -16.75
N PRO A 300 -8.76 -16.80 -16.56
CA PRO A 300 -9.57 -17.97 -16.18
C PRO A 300 -10.19 -17.91 -14.78
N TYR A 301 -9.81 -16.90 -13.98
CA TYR A 301 -10.21 -16.75 -12.58
C TYR A 301 -11.04 -15.49 -12.33
N LEU A 302 -11.33 -14.68 -13.35
CA LEU A 302 -12.12 -13.45 -13.21
C LEU A 302 -13.56 -13.70 -12.72
N ASP A 303 -14.12 -14.88 -12.97
CA ASP A 303 -15.47 -15.25 -12.50
C ASP A 303 -15.50 -15.88 -11.11
N LYS A 304 -14.34 -16.11 -10.50
CA LYS A 304 -14.24 -16.76 -9.20
C LYS A 304 -14.78 -15.85 -8.11
N SER A 305 -15.48 -16.46 -7.15
CA SER A 305 -16.12 -15.75 -6.05
C SER A 305 -15.18 -15.57 -4.86
N ILE A 306 -13.95 -15.15 -5.12
CA ILE A 306 -12.92 -14.95 -4.09
C ILE A 306 -13.32 -13.85 -3.09
N ASP A 307 -14.17 -12.92 -3.52
CA ASP A 307 -14.80 -11.89 -2.68
C ASP A 307 -15.70 -12.47 -1.57
N LEU A 308 -16.20 -13.70 -1.75
CA LEU A 308 -17.02 -14.42 -0.76
C LEU A 308 -16.19 -15.29 0.18
N GLU A 309 -14.89 -15.48 -0.07
CA GLU A 309 -14.04 -16.31 0.77
C GLU A 309 -13.77 -15.63 2.11
N GLU A 310 -13.73 -16.42 3.18
CA GLU A 310 -13.69 -15.89 4.53
C GLU A 310 -12.27 -15.69 5.06
N ILE A 311 -12.06 -14.57 5.73
CA ILE A 311 -10.83 -14.24 6.43
C ILE A 311 -11.07 -14.12 7.95
N PRO A 312 -10.08 -14.41 8.79
CA PRO A 312 -10.19 -14.21 10.23
C PRO A 312 -10.26 -12.70 10.60
N ILE A 313 -11.23 -12.33 11.42
CA ILE A 313 -11.41 -10.94 11.90
C ILE A 313 -11.03 -10.73 13.37
N GLY A 314 -10.68 -11.81 14.08
CA GLY A 314 -10.39 -11.80 15.52
C GLY A 314 -11.40 -12.64 16.30
N PHE A 315 -11.11 -12.94 17.57
CA PHE A 315 -11.99 -13.69 18.47
C PHE A 315 -12.50 -15.05 17.95
N GLY A 316 -11.78 -15.66 17.00
CA GLY A 316 -12.20 -16.92 16.35
C GLY A 316 -13.29 -16.74 15.29
N GLU A 317 -13.71 -15.52 14.99
CA GLU A 317 -14.68 -15.22 13.94
C GLU A 317 -14.02 -15.10 12.57
N LYS A 318 -14.79 -15.49 11.56
CA LYS A 318 -14.45 -15.37 10.14
C LYS A 318 -15.58 -14.65 9.40
N ARG A 319 -15.22 -13.86 8.40
CA ARG A 319 -16.17 -13.17 7.52
C ARG A 319 -15.63 -13.07 6.11
N ALA A 320 -16.52 -12.99 5.13
CA ALA A 320 -16.15 -12.77 3.73
C ALA A 320 -15.24 -11.55 3.59
N ILE A 321 -14.17 -11.67 2.81
CA ILE A 321 -13.18 -10.60 2.62
C ILE A 321 -13.82 -9.30 2.12
N ALA A 322 -14.81 -9.40 1.22
CA ALA A 322 -15.49 -8.25 0.66
C ALA A 322 -16.61 -7.68 1.56
N ASN A 323 -16.89 -8.32 2.70
CA ASN A 323 -17.66 -7.71 3.79
C ASN A 323 -16.78 -6.77 4.62
N GLU A 324 -15.53 -7.15 4.86
CA GLU A 324 -14.60 -6.40 5.71
C GLU A 324 -13.87 -5.28 4.98
N TYR A 325 -13.59 -5.46 3.68
CA TYR A 325 -12.83 -4.50 2.87
C TYR A 325 -13.54 -4.17 1.58
N GLN A 326 -13.27 -2.95 1.07
CA GLN A 326 -13.50 -2.67 -0.34
C GLN A 326 -12.61 -3.62 -1.16
N PHE A 327 -13.24 -4.42 -2.00
CA PHE A 327 -12.56 -5.50 -2.73
C PHE A 327 -12.85 -5.40 -4.23
N VAL A 328 -11.80 -5.11 -5.00
CA VAL A 328 -11.85 -4.83 -6.42
C VAL A 328 -11.05 -5.89 -7.19
N ILE A 329 -11.66 -6.49 -8.20
CA ILE A 329 -10.95 -7.39 -9.13
C ILE A 329 -10.46 -6.57 -10.32
N ARG A 330 -9.26 -6.90 -10.78
CA ARG A 330 -8.60 -6.33 -11.94
C ARG A 330 -8.12 -7.42 -12.88
N SER A 331 -8.10 -7.11 -14.17
CA SER A 331 -7.56 -7.99 -15.20
C SER A 331 -6.03 -7.91 -15.21
N LEU A 332 -5.36 -9.05 -15.00
CA LEU A 332 -3.92 -9.13 -15.15
C LEU A 332 -3.50 -8.94 -16.62
N GLU A 333 -4.22 -9.58 -17.55
CA GLU A 333 -3.91 -9.56 -18.99
C GLU A 333 -3.95 -8.16 -19.60
N ARG A 334 -4.79 -7.25 -19.08
CA ARG A 334 -4.81 -5.87 -19.55
C ARG A 334 -3.49 -5.14 -19.35
N ILE A 335 -2.69 -5.58 -18.39
CA ILE A 335 -1.49 -4.89 -17.92
C ILE A 335 -0.24 -5.69 -18.29
N SER A 336 -0.29 -7.01 -18.19
CA SER A 336 0.88 -7.88 -18.37
C SER A 336 1.22 -8.20 -19.83
N GLU A 337 0.37 -7.83 -20.80
CA GLU A 337 0.67 -8.07 -22.22
C GLU A 337 1.82 -7.18 -22.71
N GLN A 338 2.77 -7.81 -23.40
CA GLN A 338 4.07 -7.22 -23.73
C GLN A 338 4.01 -6.05 -24.72
N ASP A 339 2.95 -5.98 -25.55
CA ASP A 339 2.79 -4.92 -26.54
C ASP A 339 2.04 -3.68 -26.00
N GLY A 340 1.53 -3.75 -24.76
CA GLY A 340 0.80 -2.66 -24.11
C GLY A 340 -0.51 -2.28 -24.80
N HIS A 341 -1.00 -3.07 -25.77
CA HIS A 341 -2.15 -2.72 -26.59
C HIS A 341 -3.42 -2.56 -25.75
N TYR A 342 -3.73 -3.55 -24.90
CA TYR A 342 -4.93 -3.49 -24.06
C TYR A 342 -4.84 -2.40 -22.98
N LEU A 343 -3.65 -2.15 -22.42
CA LEU A 343 -3.44 -1.05 -21.50
C LEU A 343 -3.69 0.31 -22.18
N SER A 344 -3.22 0.48 -23.42
CA SER A 344 -3.47 1.69 -24.21
C SER A 344 -4.97 1.90 -24.48
N LEU A 345 -5.70 0.84 -24.85
CA LEU A 345 -7.15 0.89 -25.01
C LEU A 345 -7.86 1.27 -23.71
N LEU A 346 -7.43 0.69 -22.59
CA LEU A 346 -7.94 1.04 -21.28
C LEU A 346 -7.68 2.51 -20.94
N HIS A 347 -6.47 3.05 -21.16
CA HIS A 347 -6.17 4.47 -20.95
C HIS A 347 -7.09 5.38 -21.77
N ARG A 348 -7.30 5.05 -23.05
CA ARG A 348 -8.19 5.82 -23.92
C ARG A 348 -9.63 5.82 -23.39
N ARG A 349 -10.13 4.66 -22.98
CA ARG A 349 -11.48 4.48 -22.45
C ARG A 349 -11.65 5.16 -21.10
N TRP A 350 -10.66 5.05 -20.23
CA TRP A 350 -10.61 5.70 -18.93
C TRP A 350 -10.67 7.22 -19.06
N LYS A 351 -9.88 7.80 -19.97
CA LYS A 351 -9.93 9.24 -20.24
C LYS A 351 -11.33 9.71 -20.65
N ILE A 352 -12.05 8.93 -21.46
CA ILE A 352 -13.43 9.24 -21.85
C ILE A 352 -14.35 9.15 -20.62
N LEU A 353 -14.18 8.13 -19.78
CA LEU A 353 -14.96 7.97 -18.56
C LEU A 353 -14.75 9.14 -17.60
N THR A 354 -13.51 9.50 -17.28
CA THR A 354 -13.21 10.63 -16.38
C THR A 354 -13.81 11.93 -16.93
N GLN A 355 -13.58 12.23 -18.21
CA GLN A 355 -14.19 13.40 -18.86
C GLN A 355 -15.72 13.39 -18.89
N PHE A 356 -16.34 12.21 -18.87
CA PHE A 356 -17.78 12.06 -18.83
C PHE A 356 -18.31 12.31 -17.42
N LEU A 357 -17.67 11.76 -16.39
CA LEU A 357 -18.02 11.97 -14.99
C LEU A 357 -17.77 13.41 -14.53
N ASP A 358 -16.67 14.04 -14.96
CA ASP A 358 -16.34 15.44 -14.67
C ASP A 358 -17.42 16.42 -15.14
N LYS A 359 -18.20 16.03 -16.15
CA LYS A 359 -19.33 16.81 -16.68
C LYS A 359 -20.62 16.63 -15.87
N LYS A 360 -20.61 15.82 -14.80
CA LYS A 360 -21.76 15.50 -13.95
C LYS A 360 -22.97 15.07 -14.79
N PRO A 361 -22.90 13.90 -15.44
CA PRO A 361 -23.94 13.47 -16.37
C PRO A 361 -25.27 13.25 -15.66
N THR A 362 -26.37 13.40 -16.38
CA THR A 362 -27.70 12.98 -15.88
C THR A 362 -27.82 11.46 -15.91
N LEU A 363 -28.74 10.89 -15.12
CA LEU A 363 -28.93 9.43 -15.05
C LEU A 363 -29.18 8.84 -16.42
N LYS A 364 -30.02 9.51 -17.22
CA LYS A 364 -30.30 9.13 -18.60
C LYS A 364 -29.02 9.03 -19.43
N ASN A 365 -28.18 10.07 -19.41
CA ASN A 365 -26.94 10.10 -20.19
C ASN A 365 -25.96 9.02 -19.72
N PHE A 366 -25.93 8.73 -18.42
CA PHE A 366 -25.09 7.68 -17.85
C PHE A 366 -25.52 6.29 -18.31
N TYR A 367 -26.81 5.96 -18.22
CA TYR A 367 -27.32 4.68 -18.68
C TYR A 367 -27.20 4.49 -20.19
N GLU A 368 -27.20 5.56 -21.00
CA GLU A 368 -26.86 5.48 -22.43
C GLU A 368 -25.39 5.08 -22.68
N LYS A 369 -24.51 5.20 -21.68
CA LYS A 369 -23.09 4.81 -21.74
C LYS A 369 -22.80 3.47 -21.07
N ILE A 370 -23.75 2.89 -20.34
CA ILE A 370 -23.64 1.55 -19.78
C ILE A 370 -24.36 0.58 -20.71
N GLU A 371 -23.61 -0.39 -21.26
CA GLU A 371 -24.25 -1.44 -22.05
C GLU A 371 -24.87 -2.47 -21.11
N GLN A 372 -26.18 -2.70 -21.26
CA GLN A 372 -26.89 -3.75 -20.53
C GLN A 372 -27.01 -5.02 -21.38
N ILE A 373 -26.70 -6.17 -20.79
CA ILE A 373 -26.92 -7.50 -21.35
C ILE A 373 -28.04 -8.16 -20.54
N PRO A 374 -29.30 -8.05 -20.97
CA PRO A 374 -30.44 -8.57 -20.23
C PRO A 374 -30.63 -10.08 -20.37
N PRO A 375 -31.47 -10.70 -19.52
CA PRO A 375 -31.89 -12.09 -19.70
C PRO A 375 -32.70 -12.28 -20.99
N LYS A 376 -32.71 -13.53 -21.48
CA LYS A 376 -33.39 -14.02 -22.70
C LYS A 376 -34.79 -13.45 -22.92
N GLU A 377 -35.57 -13.34 -21.84
CA GLU A 377 -36.98 -12.94 -21.90
C GLU A 377 -37.19 -11.43 -22.15
N LYS A 378 -36.17 -10.61 -21.91
CA LYS A 378 -36.22 -9.14 -22.04
C LYS A 378 -35.27 -8.57 -23.09
N SER A 379 -34.43 -9.38 -23.74
CA SER A 379 -33.52 -8.87 -24.76
C SER A 379 -34.27 -8.48 -26.03
N CYS A 380 -34.07 -7.25 -26.50
CA CYS A 380 -34.48 -6.78 -27.84
C CYS A 380 -33.88 -7.62 -28.99
N TYR A 381 -32.90 -8.47 -28.68
CA TYR A 381 -32.45 -9.58 -29.52
C TYR A 381 -33.30 -10.81 -29.20
N SER A 382 -34.37 -11.05 -29.96
CA SER A 382 -35.38 -12.09 -29.70
C SER A 382 -34.88 -13.55 -29.73
N ASN A 383 -33.56 -13.80 -29.77
CA ASN A 383 -32.91 -15.11 -29.74
C ASN A 383 -31.55 -15.10 -29.00
N PHE A 384 -31.29 -14.18 -28.06
CA PHE A 384 -30.00 -14.09 -27.37
C PHE A 384 -29.73 -15.33 -26.51
N THR A 385 -28.77 -16.15 -26.93
CA THR A 385 -28.20 -17.19 -26.09
C THR A 385 -26.68 -17.01 -26.12
N TRP A 386 -25.98 -17.44 -25.06
CA TRP A 386 -24.51 -17.42 -25.09
C TRP A 386 -23.93 -18.27 -26.24
N GLU A 387 -24.70 -19.24 -26.76
CA GLU A 387 -24.36 -20.09 -27.89
C GLU A 387 -24.54 -19.38 -29.25
N THR A 388 -25.50 -18.45 -29.34
CA THR A 388 -25.79 -17.64 -30.53
C THR A 388 -25.14 -16.25 -30.48
N CYS A 389 -24.47 -15.93 -29.37
CA CYS A 389 -23.83 -14.65 -29.11
C CYS A 389 -22.60 -14.46 -30.01
N ASN A 390 -22.67 -13.51 -30.94
CA ASN A 390 -21.51 -13.07 -31.71
C ASN A 390 -20.66 -12.10 -30.88
N LEU A 391 -19.73 -12.63 -30.09
CA LEU A 391 -18.88 -11.81 -29.21
C LEU A 391 -18.04 -10.76 -29.96
N LYS A 392 -17.73 -10.97 -31.25
CA LYS A 392 -17.08 -9.95 -32.07
C LYS A 392 -18.00 -8.77 -32.37
N GLU A 393 -19.29 -9.03 -32.49
CA GLU A 393 -20.30 -7.99 -32.66
C GLU A 393 -20.45 -7.18 -31.37
N PHE A 394 -20.42 -7.82 -30.20
CA PHE A 394 -20.37 -7.11 -28.92
C PHE A 394 -19.13 -6.25 -28.78
N GLU A 395 -17.95 -6.80 -29.07
CA GLU A 395 -16.69 -6.04 -29.03
C GLU A 395 -16.75 -4.80 -29.93
N ASN A 396 -17.22 -4.96 -31.17
CA ASN A 396 -17.40 -3.85 -32.11
C ASN A 396 -18.47 -2.85 -31.62
N ASN A 397 -19.60 -3.34 -31.10
CA ASN A 397 -20.68 -2.49 -30.60
C ASN A 397 -20.24 -1.65 -29.40
N TRP A 398 -19.50 -2.25 -28.46
CA TRP A 398 -18.93 -1.54 -27.32
C TRP A 398 -17.93 -0.48 -27.78
N ASP A 399 -17.15 -0.78 -28.82
CA ASP A 399 -16.24 0.19 -29.39
C ASP A 399 -16.98 1.38 -30.03
N ILE A 400 -17.97 1.08 -30.89
CA ILE A 400 -18.81 2.05 -31.62
C ILE A 400 -19.62 2.94 -30.67
N LYS A 401 -20.37 2.33 -29.73
CA LYS A 401 -21.17 3.07 -28.73
C LYS A 401 -20.31 3.86 -27.74
N LYS A 402 -19.02 3.51 -27.71
CA LYS A 402 -18.07 3.95 -26.72
C LYS A 402 -18.55 3.67 -25.30
N SER A 403 -19.00 2.45 -25.05
CA SER A 403 -19.51 2.03 -23.75
C SER A 403 -18.44 2.26 -22.67
N LEU A 404 -18.88 2.73 -21.51
CA LEU A 404 -18.03 3.05 -20.36
C LEU A 404 -18.15 2.01 -19.25
N GLY A 405 -19.22 1.21 -19.28
CA GLY A 405 -19.39 0.05 -18.44
C GLY A 405 -20.27 -1.00 -19.10
N ILE A 406 -20.18 -2.23 -18.61
CA ILE A 406 -21.03 -3.34 -19.01
C ILE A 406 -21.76 -3.86 -17.77
N GLN A 407 -23.05 -4.12 -17.92
CA GLN A 407 -23.91 -4.65 -16.87
C GLN A 407 -24.60 -5.92 -17.39
N VAL A 408 -24.28 -7.06 -16.80
CA VAL A 408 -24.86 -8.35 -17.17
C VAL A 408 -25.91 -8.73 -16.12
N THR A 409 -27.19 -8.55 -16.46
CA THR A 409 -28.33 -8.85 -15.58
C THR A 409 -28.89 -10.25 -15.79
N CYS A 410 -28.11 -11.13 -16.42
CA CYS A 410 -28.39 -12.54 -16.60
C CYS A 410 -27.20 -13.39 -16.14
N ASP A 411 -27.40 -14.70 -16.01
CA ASP A 411 -26.30 -15.59 -15.66
C ASP A 411 -25.24 -15.60 -16.77
N LEU A 412 -23.97 -15.58 -16.35
CA LEU A 412 -22.83 -15.81 -17.25
C LEU A 412 -22.95 -17.19 -17.93
N PRO A 413 -22.26 -17.40 -19.08
CA PRO A 413 -22.29 -18.70 -19.74
C PRO A 413 -21.86 -19.83 -18.80
N ILE A 414 -22.64 -20.92 -18.77
CA ILE A 414 -22.26 -22.13 -18.03
C ILE A 414 -21.04 -22.78 -18.68
N ASP A 415 -20.97 -22.76 -20.01
CA ASP A 415 -19.82 -23.25 -20.76
C ASP A 415 -18.55 -22.43 -20.47
N LYS A 416 -17.48 -23.13 -20.10
CA LYS A 416 -16.20 -22.51 -19.71
C LYS A 416 -15.58 -21.72 -20.86
N GLU A 417 -15.69 -22.22 -22.09
CA GLU A 417 -15.08 -21.57 -23.25
C GLU A 417 -15.87 -20.31 -23.67
N ALA A 418 -17.19 -20.37 -23.67
CA ALA A 418 -18.05 -19.21 -23.90
C ALA A 418 -17.80 -18.11 -22.84
N LYS A 419 -17.68 -18.50 -21.56
CA LYS A 419 -17.35 -17.56 -20.48
C LYS A 419 -15.97 -16.94 -20.66
N ARG A 420 -14.96 -17.75 -21.00
CA ARG A 420 -13.61 -17.27 -21.32
C ARG A 420 -13.64 -16.26 -22.47
N LYS A 421 -14.36 -16.56 -23.56
CA LYS A 421 -14.50 -15.66 -24.70
C LYS A 421 -15.20 -14.35 -24.34
N PHE A 422 -16.19 -14.37 -23.45
CA PHE A 422 -16.83 -13.16 -22.93
C PHE A 422 -15.82 -12.24 -22.24
N PHE A 423 -15.02 -12.77 -21.30
CA PHE A 423 -14.00 -11.95 -20.63
C PHE A 423 -12.90 -11.46 -21.59
N ILE A 424 -12.55 -12.24 -22.62
CA ILE A 424 -11.63 -11.78 -23.67
C ILE A 424 -12.22 -10.59 -24.41
N ALA A 425 -13.49 -10.65 -24.83
CA ALA A 425 -14.15 -9.53 -25.51
C ALA A 425 -14.20 -8.30 -24.59
N LEU A 426 -14.50 -8.49 -23.30
CA LEU A 426 -14.49 -7.43 -22.30
C LEU A 426 -13.11 -6.78 -22.22
N ILE A 427 -12.05 -7.57 -22.08
CA ILE A 427 -10.68 -7.08 -22.00
C ILE A 427 -10.29 -6.29 -23.25
N ARG A 428 -10.54 -6.86 -24.44
CA ARG A 428 -10.20 -6.27 -25.73
C ARG A 428 -10.89 -4.95 -26.02
N SER A 429 -12.13 -4.79 -25.55
CA SER A 429 -12.88 -3.53 -25.74
C SER A 429 -12.31 -2.34 -24.95
N GLY A 430 -11.45 -2.60 -23.95
CA GLY A 430 -10.91 -1.58 -23.05
C GLY A 430 -11.94 -0.95 -22.11
N VAL A 431 -13.18 -1.47 -22.04
CA VAL A 431 -14.22 -0.96 -21.14
C VAL A 431 -13.74 -1.05 -19.68
N PRO A 432 -13.69 0.05 -18.92
CA PRO A 432 -12.99 0.10 -17.64
C PRO A 432 -13.69 -0.65 -16.51
N MET A 433 -15.02 -0.82 -16.58
CA MET A 433 -15.79 -1.50 -15.53
C MET A 433 -16.81 -2.48 -16.11
N SER A 434 -17.01 -3.59 -15.41
CA SER A 434 -18.08 -4.53 -15.71
C SER A 434 -18.65 -5.13 -14.43
N LEU A 435 -19.97 -5.28 -14.40
CA LEU A 435 -20.73 -5.86 -13.31
C LEU A 435 -21.57 -7.01 -13.86
N TRP A 436 -21.65 -8.11 -13.11
CA TRP A 436 -22.48 -9.25 -13.49
C TRP A 436 -23.06 -9.91 -12.25
N THR A 437 -24.22 -10.54 -12.39
CA THR A 437 -24.75 -11.40 -11.33
C THR A 437 -24.26 -12.84 -11.49
N ARG A 438 -24.02 -13.51 -10.36
CA ARG A 438 -23.83 -14.97 -10.27
C ARG A 438 -25.16 -15.72 -10.13
N CYS A 439 -26.26 -14.99 -9.92
CA CYS A 439 -27.60 -15.53 -9.75
C CYS A 439 -28.63 -14.60 -10.40
N SER A 440 -29.28 -15.04 -11.48
CA SER A 440 -30.32 -14.29 -12.17
C SER A 440 -31.68 -14.30 -11.46
N ALA A 441 -31.87 -15.17 -10.47
CA ALA A 441 -33.14 -15.34 -9.76
C ALA A 441 -33.41 -14.28 -8.67
N ILE A 442 -32.58 -13.24 -8.58
CA ILE A 442 -32.73 -12.17 -7.59
C ILE A 442 -33.95 -11.29 -7.93
N PRO A 443 -34.85 -11.03 -6.97
CA PRO A 443 -35.96 -10.11 -7.18
C PRO A 443 -35.48 -8.71 -7.56
N ASN A 444 -36.19 -8.05 -8.49
CA ASN A 444 -35.91 -6.66 -8.91
C ASN A 444 -34.44 -6.38 -9.32
N LEU A 445 -33.75 -7.39 -9.85
CA LEU A 445 -32.33 -7.34 -10.20
C LEU A 445 -31.91 -6.08 -10.98
N GLU A 446 -32.71 -5.69 -11.98
CA GLU A 446 -32.44 -4.51 -12.81
C GLU A 446 -32.46 -3.20 -11.99
N THR A 447 -33.40 -3.08 -11.06
CA THR A 447 -33.48 -1.95 -10.13
C THR A 447 -32.29 -1.97 -9.17
N GLU A 448 -31.94 -3.13 -8.60
CA GLU A 448 -30.79 -3.24 -7.69
C GLU A 448 -29.47 -2.85 -8.37
N PHE A 449 -29.27 -3.22 -9.64
CA PHE A 449 -28.08 -2.77 -10.38
C PHE A 449 -28.06 -1.26 -10.61
N ASN A 450 -29.21 -0.67 -10.95
CA ASN A 450 -29.29 0.77 -11.20
C ASN A 450 -28.98 1.57 -9.93
N GLU A 451 -29.38 1.08 -8.76
CA GLU A 451 -29.08 1.70 -7.47
C GLU A 451 -27.57 1.71 -7.14
N ILE A 452 -26.76 0.82 -7.73
CA ILE A 452 -25.30 0.78 -7.48
C ILE A 452 -24.61 2.09 -7.90
N PHE A 453 -25.13 2.76 -8.94
CA PHE A 453 -24.52 3.95 -9.52
C PHE A 453 -25.03 5.27 -8.93
N ILE A 454 -25.90 5.20 -7.93
CA ILE A 454 -26.58 6.35 -7.33
C ILE A 454 -26.18 6.46 -5.86
N ASP A 455 -25.75 7.64 -5.43
CA ASP A 455 -25.57 7.98 -4.03
C ASP A 455 -26.52 9.11 -3.64
N GLU A 456 -27.39 8.82 -2.65
CA GLU A 456 -28.53 9.62 -2.17
C GLU A 456 -29.53 10.09 -3.25
N THR A 457 -29.09 10.84 -4.26
CA THR A 457 -29.85 11.20 -5.48
C THR A 457 -28.96 11.53 -6.70
N GLU A 458 -27.64 11.51 -6.56
CA GLU A 458 -26.70 11.89 -7.61
C GLU A 458 -25.94 10.67 -8.18
N ILE A 459 -25.49 10.81 -9.42
CA ILE A 459 -24.58 9.80 -9.99
C ILE A 459 -23.26 9.92 -9.28
N ILE A 460 -22.72 8.75 -8.97
CA ILE A 460 -21.38 8.61 -8.43
C ILE A 460 -20.37 9.43 -9.25
N ALA A 461 -19.76 10.41 -8.57
CA ALA A 461 -18.87 11.39 -9.18
C ALA A 461 -17.49 10.81 -9.58
N ASP A 462 -17.06 9.72 -8.94
CA ASP A 462 -15.82 9.02 -9.25
C ASP A 462 -15.92 7.50 -8.99
N LEU A 463 -14.98 6.71 -9.52
CA LEU A 463 -15.02 5.26 -9.38
C LEU A 463 -14.64 4.74 -7.99
N ASN A 464 -14.05 5.55 -7.10
CA ASN A 464 -13.82 5.12 -5.72
C ASN A 464 -15.15 5.03 -4.97
N ASN A 465 -16.04 6.00 -5.18
CA ASN A 465 -17.40 5.98 -4.67
C ASN A 465 -18.19 4.77 -5.19
N LEU A 466 -17.94 4.32 -6.43
CA LEU A 466 -18.52 3.06 -6.96
C LEU A 466 -18.05 1.84 -6.16
N CYS A 467 -16.75 1.77 -5.86
CA CYS A 467 -16.19 0.69 -5.05
C CYS A 467 -16.79 0.69 -3.63
N GLU A 468 -17.02 1.89 -3.06
CA GLU A 468 -17.69 2.04 -1.78
C GLU A 468 -19.17 1.60 -1.82
N SER A 469 -19.93 1.98 -2.84
CA SER A 469 -21.32 1.55 -3.03
C SER A 469 -21.43 0.03 -3.14
N ILE A 470 -20.52 -0.61 -3.89
CA ILE A 470 -20.46 -2.07 -4.00
C ILE A 470 -20.11 -2.72 -2.66
N TRP A 471 -19.17 -2.15 -1.90
CA TRP A 471 -18.84 -2.63 -0.56
C TRP A 471 -20.02 -2.51 0.41
N LYS A 472 -20.74 -1.37 0.42
CA LYS A 472 -21.97 -1.17 1.20
C LYS A 472 -23.05 -2.20 0.83
N LEU A 473 -23.22 -2.46 -0.47
CA LEU A 473 -24.18 -3.47 -0.96
C LEU A 473 -23.83 -4.87 -0.46
N ARG A 474 -22.55 -5.26 -0.54
CA ARG A 474 -22.05 -6.55 -0.01
C ARG A 474 -22.27 -6.66 1.49
N ARG A 475 -21.92 -5.63 2.26
CA ARG A 475 -22.16 -5.59 3.72
C ARG A 475 -23.63 -5.74 4.07
N LYS A 476 -24.51 -5.06 3.35
CA LYS A 476 -25.96 -5.17 3.54
C LYS A 476 -26.46 -6.60 3.31
N ALA A 477 -25.94 -7.30 2.31
CA ALA A 477 -26.27 -8.70 2.05
C ALA A 477 -25.73 -9.62 3.15
N HIS A 478 -24.47 -9.46 3.56
CA HIS A 478 -23.84 -10.28 4.60
C HIS A 478 -24.35 -10.03 6.02
N ALA A 479 -25.03 -8.90 6.26
CA ALA A 479 -25.74 -8.64 7.51
C ALA A 479 -27.05 -9.44 7.65
N LYS A 480 -27.50 -10.13 6.60
CA LYS A 480 -28.71 -10.97 6.61
C LYS A 480 -28.39 -12.39 7.05
N GLN A 481 -29.43 -13.11 7.45
CA GLN A 481 -29.31 -14.54 7.74
C GLN A 481 -28.94 -15.31 6.46
N ASP A 482 -28.35 -16.51 6.62
CA ASP A 482 -27.78 -17.27 5.51
C ASP A 482 -28.79 -17.65 4.41
N GLU A 483 -30.06 -17.87 4.78
CA GLU A 483 -31.13 -18.17 3.83
C GLU A 483 -31.55 -16.91 3.05
N ASP A 484 -31.52 -15.75 3.71
CA ASP A 484 -31.97 -14.48 3.13
C ASP A 484 -30.89 -13.81 2.27
N LYS A 485 -29.60 -13.94 2.64
CA LYS A 485 -28.50 -13.26 1.91
C LYS A 485 -28.43 -13.66 0.44
N GLN A 486 -28.88 -14.87 0.09
CA GLN A 486 -28.96 -15.38 -1.27
C GLN A 486 -29.94 -14.60 -2.17
N ASN A 487 -30.84 -13.81 -1.58
CA ASN A 487 -31.82 -13.00 -2.32
C ASN A 487 -31.32 -11.58 -2.63
N TYR A 488 -30.09 -11.22 -2.22
CA TYR A 488 -29.54 -9.88 -2.37
C TYR A 488 -28.45 -9.85 -3.44
N LEU A 489 -28.46 -8.82 -4.30
CA LEU A 489 -27.44 -8.66 -5.34
C LEU A 489 -26.03 -8.59 -4.77
N GLY A 490 -25.83 -7.93 -3.63
CA GLY A 490 -24.52 -7.82 -2.99
C GLY A 490 -23.81 -9.16 -2.78
N TYR A 491 -24.55 -10.24 -2.49
CA TYR A 491 -23.98 -11.57 -2.30
C TYR A 491 -23.56 -12.24 -3.62
N HIS A 492 -24.23 -11.92 -4.72
CA HIS A 492 -24.00 -12.54 -6.03
C HIS A 492 -23.23 -11.65 -7.01
N LEU A 493 -22.89 -10.43 -6.63
CA LEU A 493 -22.31 -9.43 -7.51
C LEU A 493 -20.84 -9.70 -7.83
N GLY A 494 -20.58 -10.05 -9.09
CA GLY A 494 -19.25 -9.97 -9.69
C GLY A 494 -18.96 -8.55 -10.18
N PHE A 495 -17.72 -8.10 -9.98
CA PHE A 495 -17.28 -6.75 -10.29
C PHE A 495 -15.82 -6.75 -10.72
N ILE A 496 -15.55 -6.11 -11.85
CA ILE A 496 -14.19 -5.78 -12.30
C ILE A 496 -14.11 -4.28 -12.57
N CYS A 497 -13.02 -3.64 -12.12
CA CYS A 497 -12.76 -2.23 -12.39
C CYS A 497 -11.26 -2.02 -12.57
N ASP A 498 -10.85 -1.75 -13.80
CA ASP A 498 -9.45 -1.55 -14.15
C ASP A 498 -9.11 -0.07 -14.23
N HIS A 499 -8.32 0.42 -13.29
CA HIS A 499 -7.75 1.77 -13.27
C HIS A 499 -6.35 1.76 -13.88
N PRO A 500 -6.09 2.45 -15.00
CA PRO A 500 -4.83 2.35 -15.74
C PRO A 500 -3.65 3.07 -15.05
N TYR A 501 -3.90 3.91 -14.04
CA TYR A 501 -2.84 4.54 -13.24
C TYR A 501 -2.62 3.88 -11.86
N ARG A 502 -3.35 2.80 -11.55
CA ARG A 502 -3.14 2.04 -10.30
C ARG A 502 -2.61 0.66 -10.67
N ILE A 503 -1.32 0.64 -11.02
CA ILE A 503 -0.62 -0.55 -11.53
C ILE A 503 0.58 -0.82 -10.62
N PRO A 504 0.73 -2.06 -10.10
CA PRO A 504 1.89 -2.43 -9.30
C PRO A 504 3.22 -2.22 -10.04
N PHE A 505 4.29 -1.81 -9.34
CA PHE A 505 5.60 -1.59 -10.00
C PHE A 505 6.13 -2.83 -10.70
N SER A 506 5.86 -4.00 -10.16
CA SER A 506 6.38 -5.25 -10.72
C SER A 506 5.80 -5.61 -12.09
N LEU A 507 4.75 -4.91 -12.55
CA LEU A 507 4.08 -5.17 -13.84
C LEU A 507 4.48 -4.23 -14.99
N THR A 508 5.18 -3.12 -14.76
CA THR A 508 5.61 -2.24 -15.86
C THR A 508 7.09 -1.87 -15.77
N ASN A 509 7.80 -1.92 -16.91
CA ASN A 509 9.23 -1.60 -16.98
C ASN A 509 9.54 -0.14 -16.63
N GLU A 510 8.61 0.78 -16.91
CA GLU A 510 8.75 2.20 -16.55
C GLU A 510 8.74 2.41 -15.03
N ASN A 511 7.90 1.63 -14.31
CA ASN A 511 7.82 1.67 -12.86
C ASN A 511 9.03 0.98 -12.20
N GLN A 512 9.61 -0.05 -12.82
CA GLN A 512 10.82 -0.71 -12.34
C GLN A 512 12.06 0.21 -12.35
N ARG A 513 12.11 1.21 -13.25
CA ARG A 513 13.21 2.21 -13.28
C ARG A 513 13.20 3.18 -12.08
N LEU A 514 12.07 3.33 -11.39
CA LEU A 514 11.97 4.15 -10.17
C LEU A 514 12.44 3.42 -8.90
N LEU A 515 12.71 2.11 -9.01
CA LEU A 515 13.26 1.27 -7.94
C LEU A 515 14.77 1.01 -8.08
N GLU A 516 15.42 1.54 -9.12
CA GLU A 516 16.89 1.57 -9.16
C GLU A 516 17.39 2.71 -8.26
N PRO A 517 18.16 2.42 -7.20
CA PRO A 517 18.75 3.48 -6.39
C PRO A 517 19.85 4.17 -7.20
N GLY A 518 19.56 5.40 -7.63
CA GLY A 518 20.57 6.41 -7.99
C GLY A 518 21.24 6.23 -9.36
N GLN A 519 21.03 7.23 -10.22
CA GLN A 519 22.13 7.79 -11.02
C GLN A 519 22.60 9.08 -10.38
#